data_AF-A0A7Y1SD15-F1
#
_entry.id   AF-A0A7Y1SD15-F1
#
_cell.length_a   1.000
_cell.length_b   1.000
_cell.length_c   1.000
_cell.angle_alpha   90.00
_cell.angle_beta   90.00
_cell.angle_gamma   90.00
#
_symmetry.space_group_name_H-M   'P 1'
#
loop_
_entity.id
_entity.type
_entity.pdbx_description
1 polymer ?
#
loop_
_entity_poly.entity_id
_entity_poly.type
_entity_poly.pdbx_seq_one_letter_code
_entity_poly.pdbx_strand_id
1 'polypeptide(L)'
;MAIHGDLFSYPLPEFLQWLDSSRKTGTLQLSWEAGERKLFLLSGQVGATASEGLRGRVARLLSLPKLAAGTRVLAAFDELARTPDVDAAFDAHGVQARWVRDLGREELFAAMTDLTIAGQGTFHWTEDADRTGEDWVPSDMSIRELLFESLRWVDEQGDVDKALPIDALSVKALSPPSPSQPLMHRIILALTTTPQNLGRLRLSMGVSRSSVTRRVHELLRAKLVEVDGAPQVEADPVAEMLEKGAVLMREGQYDAAGIVCASLLASDPADRRVREFARLVQREHVAALYADLPPLVVPQLIQAPHAMVMLKPEERQIAGLVSGTWDVSTLVLASPARELETLKTLAKLHRMGLLQLTLPR
;
A
#
# COMPACT_ATOMS: atom_id res chain seq x y z
N MET A 1 -0.33 -0.22 27.18
CA MET A 1 -1.67 0.40 27.12
C MET A 1 -2.08 0.54 25.66
N ALA A 2 -3.36 0.40 25.31
CA ALA A 2 -3.85 0.58 23.94
C ALA A 2 -5.03 1.54 23.92
N ILE A 3 -5.10 2.40 22.91
CA ILE A 3 -6.19 3.36 22.70
C ILE A 3 -6.74 3.12 21.30
N HIS A 4 -8.05 3.03 21.16
CA HIS A 4 -8.72 2.93 19.88
C HIS A 4 -9.89 3.91 19.82
N GLY A 5 -10.26 4.33 18.62
CA GLY A 5 -11.36 5.25 18.41
C GLY A 5 -11.57 5.57 16.93
N ASP A 6 -12.46 6.51 16.67
CA ASP A 6 -12.75 7.02 15.34
C ASP A 6 -12.24 8.46 15.17
N LEU A 7 -11.84 8.78 13.94
CA LEU A 7 -11.28 10.08 13.56
C LEU A 7 -12.35 11.17 13.40
N PHE A 8 -13.63 10.81 13.46
CA PHE A 8 -14.73 11.76 13.47
C PHE A 8 -14.88 12.41 14.85
N SER A 9 -14.82 11.60 15.90
CA SER A 9 -14.93 12.03 17.30
C SER A 9 -13.62 12.59 17.83
N TYR A 10 -12.49 12.14 17.29
CA TYR A 10 -11.16 12.61 17.67
C TYR A 10 -10.29 12.86 16.44
N PRO A 11 -10.29 14.10 15.90
CA PRO A 11 -9.61 14.44 14.66
C PRO A 11 -8.12 14.08 14.65
N LEU A 12 -7.64 13.59 13.51
CA LEU A 12 -6.24 13.19 13.34
C LEU A 12 -5.23 14.28 13.77
N PRO A 13 -5.41 15.58 13.45
CA PRO A 13 -4.49 16.62 13.90
C PRO A 13 -4.35 16.71 15.42
N GLU A 14 -5.48 16.63 16.14
CA GLU A 14 -5.51 16.67 17.60
C GLU A 14 -4.82 15.44 18.20
N PHE A 15 -5.04 14.27 17.58
CA PHE A 15 -4.40 13.05 18.03
C PHE A 15 -2.89 13.04 17.84
N LEU A 16 -2.40 13.49 16.67
CA LEU A 16 -0.97 13.65 16.42
C LEU A 16 -0.35 14.67 17.39
N GLN A 17 -1.04 15.76 17.70
CA GLN A 17 -0.58 16.73 18.70
C GLN A 17 -0.49 16.12 20.11
N TRP A 18 -1.46 15.30 20.51
CA TRP A 18 -1.41 14.56 21.77
C TRP A 18 -0.22 13.58 21.81
N LEU A 19 0.02 12.84 20.72
CA LEU A 19 1.17 11.92 20.61
C LEU A 19 2.51 12.66 20.69
N ASP A 20 2.66 13.81 20.04
CA ASP A 20 3.88 14.65 20.11
C ASP A 20 4.12 15.20 21.53
N SER A 21 3.09 15.81 22.12
CA SER A 21 3.20 16.46 23.44
C SER A 21 3.51 15.47 24.57
N SER A 22 2.96 14.25 24.49
CA SER A 22 3.22 13.18 25.45
C SER A 22 4.41 12.29 25.07
N ARG A 23 5.12 12.61 23.97
CA ARG A 23 6.32 11.89 23.49
C ARG A 23 6.10 10.37 23.41
N LYS A 24 4.93 9.94 22.95
CA LYS A 24 4.58 8.51 22.92
C LYS A 24 5.56 7.73 22.03
N THR A 25 5.84 6.52 22.48
CA THR A 25 6.59 5.49 21.75
C THR A 25 5.64 4.32 21.55
N GLY A 26 5.68 3.72 20.36
CA GLY A 26 4.76 2.63 19.99
C GLY A 26 4.29 2.76 18.55
N THR A 27 3.21 2.07 18.22
CA THR A 27 2.65 2.02 16.87
C THR A 27 1.28 2.69 16.82
N LEU A 28 1.11 3.59 15.86
CA LEU A 28 -0.18 4.15 15.48
C LEU A 28 -0.64 3.48 14.18
N GLN A 29 -1.74 2.76 14.22
CA GLN A 29 -2.43 2.20 13.07
C GLN A 29 -3.63 3.08 12.72
N LEU A 30 -3.80 3.38 11.44
CA LEU A 30 -4.86 4.20 10.89
C LEU A 30 -5.53 3.42 9.76
N SER A 31 -6.86 3.42 9.74
CA SER A 31 -7.63 2.73 8.70
C SER A 31 -8.78 3.61 8.22
N TRP A 32 -8.95 3.72 6.91
CA TRP A 32 -10.03 4.48 6.27
C TRP A 32 -10.39 3.85 4.92
N GLU A 33 -11.37 4.42 4.21
CA GLU A 33 -11.86 3.86 2.94
C GLU A 33 -10.73 3.69 1.90
N ALA A 34 -9.74 4.59 1.87
CA ALA A 34 -8.65 4.53 0.90
C ALA A 34 -7.49 3.61 1.28
N GLY A 35 -7.48 3.05 2.51
CA GLY A 35 -6.47 2.09 2.92
C GLY A 35 -6.13 2.11 4.40
N GLU A 36 -5.01 1.46 4.71
CA GLU A 36 -4.43 1.37 6.05
C GLU A 36 -3.01 1.94 6.05
N ARG A 37 -2.64 2.56 7.17
CA ARG A 37 -1.29 3.09 7.41
C ARG A 37 -0.86 2.84 8.84
N LYS A 38 0.36 2.34 9.03
CA LYS A 38 0.98 2.22 10.35
C LYS A 38 2.16 3.19 10.46
N LEU A 39 2.28 3.86 11.61
CA LEU A 39 3.38 4.75 11.94
C LEU A 39 4.09 4.19 13.17
N PHE A 40 5.41 4.07 13.10
CA PHE A 40 6.24 3.60 14.22
C PHE A 40 6.90 4.80 14.88
N LEU A 41 6.46 5.07 16.11
CA LEU A 41 6.82 6.25 16.87
C LEU A 41 7.87 5.93 17.92
N LEU A 42 8.86 6.81 18.04
CA LEU A 42 9.87 6.77 19.09
C LEU A 42 10.08 8.17 19.64
N SER A 43 9.65 8.40 20.88
CA SER A 43 9.86 9.66 21.60
C SER A 43 9.47 10.92 20.81
N GLY A 44 8.29 10.92 20.17
CA GLY A 44 7.80 12.04 19.36
C GLY A 44 8.39 12.13 17.94
N GLN A 45 9.14 11.13 17.50
CA GLN A 45 9.60 10.97 16.12
C GLN A 45 8.85 9.85 15.43
N VAL A 46 8.58 10.01 14.13
CA VAL A 46 8.14 8.96 13.23
C VAL A 46 9.41 8.36 12.59
N GLY A 47 9.82 7.19 13.07
CA GLY A 47 10.99 6.50 12.51
C GLY A 47 10.68 5.79 11.20
N ALA A 48 9.49 5.20 11.10
CA ALA A 48 9.07 4.46 9.92
C ALA A 48 7.56 4.52 9.71
N THR A 49 7.15 4.22 8.48
CA THR A 49 5.76 4.06 8.08
C THR A 49 5.58 2.75 7.32
N ALA A 50 4.43 2.09 7.46
CA ALA A 50 4.09 0.87 6.73
C ALA A 50 2.72 0.96 6.09
N SER A 51 2.61 0.38 4.91
CA SER A 51 1.35 0.07 4.24
C SER A 51 1.61 -1.09 3.29
N GLU A 52 0.55 -1.74 2.84
CA GLU A 52 0.68 -2.80 1.84
C GLU A 52 1.38 -2.32 0.56
N GLY A 53 2.41 -3.07 0.14
CA GLY A 53 3.16 -2.84 -1.09
C GLY A 53 4.07 -1.61 -1.09
N LEU A 54 4.33 -1.00 0.08
CA LEU A 54 5.08 0.24 0.19
C LEU A 54 6.53 0.10 -0.31
N ARG A 55 7.25 -0.96 0.07
CA ARG A 55 8.63 -1.18 -0.43
C ARG A 55 8.66 -1.37 -1.94
N GLY A 56 7.67 -2.08 -2.48
CA GLY A 56 7.50 -2.26 -3.93
C GLY A 56 7.25 -0.94 -4.66
N ARG A 57 6.45 -0.05 -4.07
CA ARG A 57 6.16 1.29 -4.58
C ARG A 57 7.40 2.18 -4.57
N VAL A 58 8.18 2.18 -3.49
CA VAL A 58 9.47 2.89 -3.40
C VAL A 58 10.45 2.37 -4.46
N ALA A 59 10.59 1.05 -4.58
CA ALA A 59 11.43 0.43 -5.61
C ALA A 59 11.01 0.85 -7.03
N ARG A 60 9.69 0.92 -7.29
CA ARG A 60 9.13 1.41 -8.54
C ARG A 60 9.51 2.87 -8.78
N LEU A 61 9.24 3.75 -7.82
CA LEU A 61 9.50 5.20 -7.92
C LEU A 61 10.96 5.53 -8.21
N LEU A 62 11.91 4.77 -7.65
CA LEU A 62 13.34 4.95 -7.94
C LEU A 62 13.77 4.36 -9.30
N SER A 63 13.07 3.33 -9.77
CA SER A 63 13.35 2.67 -11.05
C SER A 63 12.87 3.46 -12.27
N LEU A 64 11.72 4.14 -12.15
CA LEU A 64 11.12 4.96 -13.22
C LEU A 64 12.09 6.00 -13.81
N PRO A 65 12.77 6.84 -13.01
CA PRO A 65 13.80 7.77 -13.49
C PRO A 65 15.20 7.15 -13.65
N LYS A 66 15.34 5.81 -13.52
CA LYS A 66 16.62 5.08 -13.54
C LYS A 66 17.61 5.53 -12.45
N LEU A 67 17.12 5.95 -11.28
CA LEU A 67 17.97 6.32 -10.15
C LEU A 67 18.54 5.09 -9.43
N ALA A 68 17.73 4.03 -9.31
CA ALA A 68 18.17 2.74 -8.80
C ALA A 68 17.34 1.61 -9.45
N ALA A 69 17.95 0.45 -9.67
CA ALA A 69 17.21 -0.73 -10.10
C ALA A 69 16.29 -1.22 -8.96
N GLY A 70 15.02 -1.48 -9.26
CA GLY A 70 14.03 -1.89 -8.24
C GLY A 70 14.46 -3.14 -7.45
N THR A 71 15.12 -4.10 -8.10
CA THR A 71 15.67 -5.30 -7.44
C THR A 71 16.73 -4.98 -6.39
N ARG A 72 17.56 -3.95 -6.60
CA ARG A 72 18.55 -3.51 -5.60
C ARG A 72 17.88 -2.81 -4.43
N VAL A 73 16.83 -2.04 -4.70
CA VAL A 73 16.05 -1.36 -3.64
C VAL A 73 15.38 -2.39 -2.74
N LEU A 74 14.75 -3.42 -3.32
CA LEU A 74 14.13 -4.50 -2.55
C LEU A 74 15.18 -5.30 -1.76
N ALA A 75 16.31 -5.64 -2.37
CA ALA A 75 17.40 -6.32 -1.68
C ALA A 75 17.95 -5.49 -0.49
N ALA A 76 18.00 -4.17 -0.61
CA ALA A 76 18.39 -3.28 0.48
C ALA A 76 17.39 -3.29 1.64
N PHE A 77 16.09 -3.41 1.37
CA PHE A 77 15.09 -3.62 2.43
C PHE A 77 15.24 -4.98 3.12
N ASP A 78 15.59 -6.04 2.37
CA ASP A 78 15.88 -7.36 2.95
C ASP A 78 17.17 -7.35 3.79
N GLU A 79 18.15 -6.53 3.43
CA GLU A 79 19.34 -6.26 4.24
C GLU A 79 19.00 -5.46 5.50
N LEU A 80 18.14 -4.44 5.40
CA LEU A 80 17.69 -3.64 6.54
C LEU A 80 16.95 -4.46 7.62
N ALA A 81 16.27 -5.53 7.22
CA ALA A 81 15.67 -6.47 8.16
C ALA A 81 16.71 -7.25 8.99
N ARG A 82 17.95 -7.36 8.50
CA ARG A 82 19.08 -8.06 9.14
C ARG A 82 20.03 -7.10 9.85
N THR A 83 20.24 -5.93 9.27
CA THR A 83 21.15 -4.89 9.74
C THR A 83 20.33 -3.66 10.13
N PRO A 84 20.15 -3.35 11.43
CA PRO A 84 19.25 -2.30 11.90
C PRO A 84 19.77 -0.86 11.65
N ASP A 85 20.78 -0.70 10.80
CA ASP A 85 21.30 0.58 10.34
C ASP A 85 20.79 0.83 8.92
N VAL A 86 19.95 1.85 8.77
CA VAL A 86 19.33 2.24 7.50
C VAL A 86 20.39 2.62 6.47
N ASP A 87 21.36 3.46 6.83
CA ASP A 87 22.34 3.95 5.87
C ASP A 87 23.25 2.80 5.41
N ALA A 88 23.74 1.97 6.34
CA ALA A 88 24.58 0.83 6.01
C ALA A 88 23.86 -0.20 5.11
N ALA A 89 22.59 -0.51 5.39
CA ALA A 89 21.81 -1.48 4.62
C ALA A 89 21.58 -1.02 3.16
N PHE A 90 21.28 0.26 2.94
CA PHE A 90 21.07 0.79 1.59
C PHE A 90 22.38 1.02 0.83
N ASP A 91 23.44 1.47 1.51
CA ASP A 91 24.76 1.68 0.90
C ASP A 91 25.37 0.37 0.40
N ALA A 92 25.16 -0.75 1.11
CA ALA A 92 25.59 -2.09 0.69
C ALA A 92 25.06 -2.51 -0.70
N HIS A 93 23.93 -1.93 -1.13
CA HIS A 93 23.30 -2.20 -2.42
C HIS A 93 23.42 -1.02 -3.40
N GLY A 94 24.20 0.02 -3.06
CA GLY A 94 24.39 1.21 -3.88
C GLY A 94 23.12 2.05 -4.07
N VAL A 95 22.23 2.02 -3.08
CA VAL A 95 21.00 2.83 -3.05
C VAL A 95 21.19 3.92 -2.00
N GLN A 96 20.84 5.17 -2.33
CA GLN A 96 20.99 6.26 -1.36
C GLN A 96 19.83 6.24 -0.36
N ALA A 97 20.12 5.99 0.91
CA ALA A 97 19.12 5.94 1.99
C ALA A 97 18.25 7.21 2.07
N ARG A 98 18.82 8.38 1.77
CA ARG A 98 18.06 9.65 1.70
C ARG A 98 16.87 9.60 0.74
N TRP A 99 17.01 8.93 -0.42
CA TRP A 99 15.92 8.86 -1.39
C TRP A 99 14.77 8.02 -0.86
N VAL A 100 15.09 6.95 -0.14
CA VAL A 100 14.10 6.08 0.48
C VAL A 100 13.35 6.82 1.58
N ARG A 101 14.09 7.56 2.42
CA ARG A 101 13.49 8.43 3.45
C ARG A 101 12.59 9.49 2.82
N ASP A 102 13.05 10.21 1.80
CA ASP A 102 12.26 11.24 1.11
C ASP A 102 10.93 10.68 0.56
N LEU A 103 10.96 9.49 -0.05
CA LEU A 103 9.74 8.83 -0.54
C LEU A 103 8.84 8.33 0.60
N GLY A 104 9.41 7.80 1.67
CA GLY A 104 8.66 7.42 2.87
C GLY A 104 7.99 8.61 3.55
N ARG A 105 8.61 9.79 3.51
CA ARG A 105 8.03 11.05 3.99
C ARG A 105 6.90 11.51 3.08
N GLU A 106 7.14 11.53 1.77
CA GLU A 106 6.14 11.91 0.77
C GLU A 106 4.84 11.10 0.89
N GLU A 107 4.97 9.77 0.94
CA GLU A 107 3.84 8.86 1.07
C GLU A 107 3.05 9.11 2.36
N LEU A 108 3.76 9.43 3.44
CA LEU A 108 3.13 9.71 4.73
C LEU A 108 2.41 11.06 4.72
N PHE A 109 3.01 12.13 4.17
CA PHE A 109 2.33 13.42 4.02
C PHE A 109 1.06 13.30 3.19
N ALA A 110 1.11 12.59 2.06
CA ALA A 110 -0.04 12.36 1.20
C ALA A 110 -1.15 11.59 1.95
N ALA A 111 -0.80 10.49 2.62
CA ALA A 111 -1.76 9.69 3.37
C ALA A 111 -2.42 10.47 4.52
N MET A 112 -1.64 11.27 5.27
CA MET A 112 -2.21 12.10 6.36
C MET A 112 -3.11 13.21 5.81
N THR A 113 -2.75 13.79 4.67
CA THR A 113 -3.58 14.81 3.98
C THR A 113 -4.91 14.20 3.55
N ASP A 114 -4.87 13.07 2.85
CA ASP A 114 -6.06 12.35 2.36
C ASP A 114 -6.98 11.96 3.52
N LEU A 115 -6.41 11.45 4.62
CA LEU A 115 -7.15 11.07 5.82
C LEU A 115 -7.77 12.27 6.55
N THR A 116 -7.05 13.39 6.61
CA THR A 116 -7.54 14.63 7.25
C THR A 116 -8.71 15.22 6.46
N ILE A 117 -8.63 15.24 5.12
CA ILE A 117 -9.71 15.71 4.24
C ILE A 117 -10.93 14.79 4.31
N ALA A 118 -10.71 13.47 4.32
CA ALA A 118 -11.79 12.50 4.41
C ALA A 118 -12.60 12.67 5.71
N GLY A 119 -11.94 13.04 6.82
CA GLY A 119 -12.57 13.27 8.11
C GLY A 119 -13.23 12.03 8.73
N GLN A 120 -12.97 10.85 8.15
CA GLN A 120 -13.56 9.56 8.54
C GLN A 120 -12.49 8.48 8.51
N GLY A 121 -12.53 7.60 9.51
CA GLY A 121 -11.58 6.50 9.68
C GLY A 121 -11.48 6.10 11.14
N THR A 122 -10.68 5.08 11.41
CA THR A 122 -10.40 4.59 12.77
C THR A 122 -8.91 4.65 13.05
N PHE A 123 -8.58 4.72 14.33
CA PHE A 123 -7.21 4.63 14.80
C PHE A 123 -7.07 3.58 15.90
N HIS A 124 -5.91 2.97 15.96
CA HIS A 124 -5.48 2.10 17.03
C HIS A 124 -4.03 2.42 17.40
N TRP A 125 -3.80 2.82 18.65
CA TRP A 125 -2.47 3.07 19.18
C TRP A 125 -2.12 2.01 20.22
N THR A 126 -0.89 1.51 20.14
CA THR A 126 -0.29 0.56 21.09
C THR A 126 1.12 1.01 21.45
N GLU A 127 1.60 0.67 22.64
CA GLU A 127 2.99 0.92 23.08
C GLU A 127 4.00 -0.01 22.41
N ASP A 128 3.52 -1.06 21.72
CA ASP A 128 4.37 -1.95 20.95
C ASP A 128 4.91 -1.23 19.71
N ALA A 129 6.23 -1.16 19.60
CA ALA A 129 6.95 -0.55 18.48
C ALA A 129 7.54 -1.60 17.53
N ASP A 130 7.15 -2.88 17.67
CA ASP A 130 7.61 -3.95 16.81
C ASP A 130 7.19 -3.70 15.34
N ARG A 131 8.16 -3.87 14.45
CA ARG A 131 8.03 -3.71 12.99
C ARG A 131 8.10 -5.04 12.26
N THR A 132 8.21 -6.15 13.00
CA THR A 132 8.43 -7.48 12.45
C THR A 132 7.26 -7.89 11.56
N GLY A 133 7.56 -8.32 10.34
CA GLY A 133 6.57 -8.74 9.35
C GLY A 133 5.85 -7.61 8.61
N GLU A 134 6.14 -6.35 8.94
CA GLU A 134 5.51 -5.19 8.31
C GLU A 134 6.28 -4.73 7.06
N ASP A 135 5.55 -4.28 6.04
CA ASP A 135 6.10 -3.69 4.82
C ASP A 135 6.45 -2.20 5.02
N TRP A 136 7.41 -1.96 5.91
CA TRP A 136 7.77 -0.60 6.36
C TRP A 136 8.91 0.03 5.57
N VAL A 137 8.92 1.36 5.55
CA VAL A 137 9.94 2.24 4.95
C VAL A 137 10.35 3.31 5.98
N PRO A 138 11.66 3.63 6.11
CA PRO A 138 12.11 4.70 7.01
C PRO A 138 11.61 6.06 6.53
N SER A 139 11.23 6.93 7.45
CA SER A 139 10.75 8.30 7.15
C SER A 139 11.51 9.37 7.94
N ASP A 140 11.95 9.04 9.16
CA ASP A 140 12.79 9.87 10.04
C ASP A 140 12.38 11.36 10.09
N MET A 141 11.20 11.63 10.64
CA MET A 141 10.67 13.00 10.82
C MET A 141 10.06 13.16 12.21
N SER A 142 9.90 14.41 12.68
CA SER A 142 9.13 14.66 13.91
C SER A 142 7.63 14.56 13.64
N ILE A 143 6.84 14.15 14.65
CA ILE A 143 5.36 14.17 14.54
C ILE A 143 4.86 15.60 14.25
N ARG A 144 5.55 16.60 14.80
CA ARG A 144 5.28 18.01 14.53
C ARG A 144 5.46 18.38 13.06
N GLU A 145 6.54 17.90 12.44
CA GLU A 145 6.77 18.10 11.00
C GLU A 145 5.66 17.44 10.19
N LEU A 146 5.32 16.18 10.52
CA LEU A 146 4.21 15.47 9.88
C LEU A 146 2.93 16.28 9.91
N LEU A 147 2.54 16.74 11.11
CA LEU A 147 1.33 17.50 11.36
C LEU A 147 1.29 18.81 10.56
N PHE A 148 2.35 19.62 10.65
CA PHE A 148 2.36 20.93 10.00
C PHE A 148 2.41 20.81 8.48
N GLU A 149 3.20 19.89 7.94
CA GLU A 149 3.29 19.72 6.49
C GLU A 149 2.00 19.14 5.90
N SER A 150 1.35 18.18 6.59
CA SER A 150 0.05 17.67 6.13
C SER A 150 -1.05 18.74 6.20
N LEU A 151 -1.10 19.55 7.26
CA LEU A 151 -2.08 20.64 7.35
C LEU A 151 -1.85 21.71 6.29
N ARG A 152 -0.58 22.04 6.00
CA ARG A 152 -0.23 22.93 4.89
C ARG A 152 -0.75 22.39 3.55
N TRP A 153 -0.69 21.08 3.32
CA TRP A 153 -1.24 20.47 2.11
C TRP A 153 -2.77 20.55 2.06
N VAL A 154 -3.45 20.33 3.18
CA VAL A 154 -4.91 20.51 3.30
C VAL A 154 -5.31 21.94 2.94
N ASP A 155 -4.62 22.94 3.50
CA ASP A 155 -4.90 24.36 3.25
C ASP A 155 -4.69 24.74 1.78
N GLU A 156 -3.65 24.22 1.14
CA GLU A 156 -3.31 24.51 -0.26
C GLU A 156 -4.12 23.67 -1.26
N GLN A 157 -4.84 22.65 -0.81
CA GLN A 157 -5.54 21.69 -1.67
C GLN A 157 -6.55 22.37 -2.60
N GLY A 158 -7.27 23.40 -2.10
CA GLY A 158 -8.25 24.13 -2.89
C GLY A 158 -7.66 24.84 -4.12
N ASP A 159 -6.40 25.30 -4.03
CA ASP A 159 -5.71 25.93 -5.16
C ASP A 159 -5.12 24.89 -6.12
N VAL A 160 -4.69 23.74 -5.58
CA VAL A 160 -4.27 22.58 -6.38
C VAL A 160 -5.45 22.08 -7.22
N ASP A 161 -6.63 21.90 -6.64
CA ASP A 161 -7.81 21.40 -7.35
C ASP A 161 -8.35 22.39 -8.37
N LYS A 162 -8.23 23.70 -8.16
CA LYS A 162 -8.55 24.71 -9.19
C LYS A 162 -7.62 24.62 -10.39
N ALA A 163 -6.33 24.39 -10.15
CA ALA A 163 -5.32 24.32 -11.21
C ALA A 163 -5.34 22.97 -11.94
N LEU A 164 -5.62 21.89 -11.22
CA LEU A 164 -5.58 20.50 -11.70
C LEU A 164 -6.90 19.76 -11.39
N PRO A 165 -8.05 20.23 -11.93
CA PRO A 165 -9.36 19.72 -11.54
C PRO A 165 -9.64 18.28 -11.96
N ILE A 166 -9.00 17.78 -13.03
CA ILE A 166 -9.28 16.46 -13.60
C ILE A 166 -8.00 15.72 -13.95
N ASP A 167 -8.04 14.39 -13.82
CA ASP A 167 -6.90 13.51 -14.11
C ASP A 167 -6.58 13.39 -15.62
N ALA A 168 -7.45 13.93 -16.49
CA ALA A 168 -7.28 13.93 -17.94
C ALA A 168 -6.32 15.01 -18.46
N LEU A 169 -5.89 15.95 -17.59
CA LEU A 169 -4.95 16.99 -17.99
C LEU A 169 -3.59 16.39 -18.34
N SER A 170 -2.98 16.86 -19.43
CA SER A 170 -1.62 16.47 -19.83
C SER A 170 -0.60 17.29 -19.07
N VAL A 171 0.45 16.64 -18.60
CA VAL A 171 1.62 17.27 -18.00
C VAL A 171 2.82 16.99 -18.90
N LYS A 172 3.57 18.04 -19.22
CA LYS A 172 4.81 17.91 -19.98
C LYS A 172 5.91 18.74 -19.35
N ALA A 173 7.08 18.14 -19.21
CA ALA A 173 8.27 18.80 -18.69
C ALA A 173 8.78 19.87 -19.68
N LEU A 174 9.04 21.07 -19.16
CA LEU A 174 9.69 22.16 -19.89
C LEU A 174 11.22 22.14 -19.73
N SER A 175 11.71 21.36 -18.76
CA SER A 175 13.12 21.25 -18.44
C SER A 175 13.46 19.83 -17.97
N PRO A 176 14.69 19.34 -18.22
CA PRO A 176 15.11 18.05 -17.70
C PRO A 176 15.23 18.07 -16.16
N PRO A 177 15.12 16.91 -15.50
CA PRO A 177 15.29 16.82 -14.06
C PRO A 177 16.72 17.21 -13.64
N SER A 178 16.84 17.98 -12.56
CA SER A 178 18.10 18.41 -11.94
C SER A 178 18.31 17.70 -10.60
N PRO A 179 19.56 17.33 -10.22
CA PRO A 179 19.86 16.77 -8.90
C PRO A 179 19.52 17.67 -7.72
N SER A 180 19.41 18.99 -7.93
CA SER A 180 19.07 19.96 -6.88
C SER A 180 17.58 20.03 -6.55
N GLN A 181 16.73 19.42 -7.38
CA GLN A 181 15.28 19.40 -7.17
C GLN A 181 14.88 18.30 -6.16
N PRO A 182 13.76 18.48 -5.45
CA PRO A 182 13.15 17.41 -4.67
C PRO A 182 12.99 16.11 -5.47
N LEU A 183 13.11 14.96 -4.80
CA LEU A 183 13.10 13.66 -5.48
C LEU A 183 11.84 13.42 -6.32
N MET A 184 10.67 13.74 -5.77
CA MET A 184 9.40 13.59 -6.49
C MET A 184 9.30 14.50 -7.73
N HIS A 185 9.84 15.73 -7.64
CA HIS A 185 9.91 16.61 -8.81
C HIS A 185 10.76 15.98 -9.92
N ARG A 186 11.90 15.38 -9.56
CA ARG A 186 12.79 14.70 -10.52
C ARG A 186 12.10 13.50 -11.17
N ILE A 187 11.36 12.71 -10.40
CA ILE A 187 10.59 11.56 -10.91
C ILE A 187 9.53 12.03 -11.90
N ILE A 188 8.74 13.04 -11.54
CA ILE A 188 7.68 13.57 -12.40
C ILE A 188 8.26 14.16 -13.69
N LEU A 189 9.33 14.96 -13.60
CA LEU A 189 9.99 15.53 -14.78
C LEU A 189 10.57 14.46 -15.71
N ALA A 190 11.13 13.38 -15.17
CA ALA A 190 11.61 12.26 -15.97
C ALA A 190 10.48 11.55 -16.73
N LEU A 191 9.32 11.35 -16.09
CA LEU A 191 8.16 10.68 -16.67
C LEU A 191 7.40 11.53 -17.68
N THR A 192 7.47 12.85 -17.55
CA THR A 192 6.73 13.81 -18.38
C THR A 192 7.61 14.44 -19.47
N THR A 193 8.75 13.82 -19.80
CA THR A 193 9.57 14.21 -20.97
C THR A 193 8.76 14.15 -22.27
N THR A 194 7.87 13.16 -22.37
CA THR A 194 6.72 13.15 -23.28
C THR A 194 5.47 13.57 -22.51
N PRO A 195 4.50 14.27 -23.12
CA PRO A 195 3.23 14.58 -22.47
C PRO A 195 2.57 13.31 -21.90
N GLN A 196 2.15 13.35 -20.63
CA GLN A 196 1.47 12.25 -19.95
C GLN A 196 0.25 12.80 -19.22
N ASN A 197 -0.89 12.11 -19.22
CA ASN A 197 -2.00 12.57 -18.40
C ASN A 197 -1.74 12.33 -16.90
N LEU A 198 -2.35 13.14 -16.04
CA LEU A 198 -2.22 13.03 -14.58
C LEU A 198 -2.61 11.64 -14.07
N GLY A 199 -3.67 11.05 -14.61
CA GLY A 199 -4.12 9.69 -14.24
C GLY A 199 -3.08 8.61 -14.51
N ARG A 200 -2.43 8.62 -15.68
CA ARG A 200 -1.37 7.68 -16.05
C ARG A 200 -0.10 7.92 -15.27
N LEU A 201 0.25 9.18 -15.01
CA LEU A 201 1.37 9.53 -14.14
C LEU A 201 1.17 8.91 -12.75
N ARG A 202 -0.02 9.11 -12.18
CA ARG A 202 -0.44 8.58 -10.88
C ARG A 202 -0.42 7.05 -10.82
N LEU A 203 -0.97 6.37 -11.83
CA LEU A 203 -0.96 4.90 -11.91
C LEU A 203 0.44 4.34 -12.12
N SER A 204 1.26 4.98 -12.96
CA SER A 204 2.65 4.56 -13.23
C SER A 204 3.50 4.66 -11.97
N MET A 205 3.35 5.74 -11.22
CA MET A 205 4.01 5.96 -9.93
C MET A 205 3.40 5.09 -8.84
N GLY A 206 2.11 4.76 -8.96
CA GLY A 206 1.33 4.08 -7.96
C GLY A 206 1.24 4.90 -6.68
N VAL A 207 0.88 6.19 -6.75
CA VAL A 207 0.77 7.06 -5.56
C VAL A 207 -0.62 7.71 -5.52
N SER A 208 -1.01 8.31 -4.40
CA SER A 208 -2.33 8.94 -4.28
C SER A 208 -2.47 10.17 -5.20
N ARG A 209 -3.72 10.57 -5.48
CA ARG A 209 -4.00 11.77 -6.29
C ARG A 209 -3.35 13.00 -5.67
N SER A 210 -3.51 13.20 -4.37
CA SER A 210 -2.95 14.34 -3.63
C SER A 210 -1.44 14.41 -3.72
N SER A 211 -0.74 13.27 -3.67
CA SER A 211 0.73 13.25 -3.89
C SER A 211 1.12 13.77 -5.28
N VAL A 212 0.47 13.29 -6.35
CA VAL A 212 0.82 13.72 -7.72
C VAL A 212 0.43 15.16 -7.99
N THR A 213 -0.84 15.51 -7.74
CA THR A 213 -1.36 16.84 -8.12
C THR A 213 -0.64 17.94 -7.36
N ARG A 214 -0.32 17.71 -6.08
CA ARG A 214 0.49 18.63 -5.28
C ARG A 214 1.84 18.93 -5.93
N ARG A 215 2.59 17.89 -6.29
CA ARG A 215 3.94 18.03 -6.86
C ARG A 215 3.91 18.58 -8.28
N VAL A 216 2.92 18.22 -9.09
CA VAL A 216 2.71 18.84 -10.41
C VAL A 216 2.35 20.32 -10.25
N HIS A 217 1.53 20.68 -9.28
CA HIS A 217 1.18 22.08 -9.03
C HIS A 217 2.39 22.92 -8.60
N GLU A 218 3.25 22.39 -7.73
CA GLU A 218 4.52 23.03 -7.38
C GLU A 218 5.43 23.25 -8.61
N LEU A 219 5.56 22.24 -9.46
CA LEU A 219 6.32 22.32 -10.71
C LEU A 219 5.71 23.34 -11.69
N LEU A 220 4.38 23.41 -11.76
CA LEU A 220 3.66 24.37 -12.59
C LEU A 220 3.93 25.81 -12.12
N ARG A 221 3.86 26.06 -10.81
CA ARG A 221 4.21 27.36 -10.20
C ARG A 221 5.67 27.73 -10.43
N ALA A 222 6.56 26.74 -10.40
CA ALA A 222 7.98 26.91 -10.72
C ALA A 222 8.27 27.05 -12.23
N LYS A 223 7.25 26.94 -13.10
CA LYS A 223 7.36 26.96 -14.57
C LYS A 223 8.28 25.87 -15.12
N LEU A 224 8.32 24.71 -14.47
CA LEU A 224 9.11 23.56 -14.88
C LEU A 224 8.28 22.53 -15.67
N VAL A 225 6.96 22.63 -15.61
CA VAL A 225 6.02 21.85 -16.42
C VAL A 225 4.99 22.78 -17.05
N GLU A 226 4.47 22.38 -18.21
CA GLU A 226 3.23 22.90 -18.78
C GLU A 226 2.10 21.88 -18.54
N VAL A 227 0.89 22.40 -18.33
CA VAL A 227 -0.32 21.58 -18.14
C VAL A 227 -1.36 22.02 -19.14
N ASP A 228 -1.76 21.12 -20.02
CA ASP A 228 -2.73 21.39 -21.10
C ASP A 228 -3.95 20.46 -21.04
N GLY A 229 -5.09 21.00 -21.47
CA GLY A 229 -6.35 20.29 -21.60
C GLY A 229 -6.41 19.44 -22.87
N ALA A 230 -6.29 18.12 -22.67
CA ALA A 230 -6.34 17.01 -23.63
C ALA A 230 -5.13 16.85 -24.58
N PRO A 231 -4.25 15.85 -24.35
CA PRO A 231 -3.70 15.10 -25.47
C PRO A 231 -4.82 14.21 -26.05
N GLN A 232 -4.78 13.92 -27.36
CA GLN A 232 -5.73 13.03 -28.02
C GLN A 232 -5.92 11.74 -27.21
N VAL A 233 -7.18 11.32 -27.06
CA VAL A 233 -7.66 10.09 -26.41
C VAL A 233 -6.64 8.95 -26.54
N GLU A 234 -5.74 8.83 -25.56
CA GLU A 234 -5.15 7.54 -25.22
C GLU A 234 -6.17 6.83 -24.33
N ALA A 235 -6.36 5.54 -24.61
CA ALA A 235 -7.32 4.67 -23.94
C ALA A 235 -7.36 4.93 -22.42
N ASP A 236 -8.56 4.94 -21.84
CA ASP A 236 -8.75 5.08 -20.40
C ASP A 236 -7.83 4.07 -19.68
N PRO A 237 -6.79 4.55 -18.96
CA PRO A 237 -5.78 3.65 -18.40
C PRO A 237 -6.36 2.74 -17.31
N VAL A 238 -7.45 3.18 -16.66
CA VAL A 238 -8.21 2.32 -15.75
C VAL A 238 -8.89 1.21 -16.55
N ALA A 239 -9.52 1.54 -17.68
CA ALA A 239 -10.12 0.54 -18.56
C ALA A 239 -9.08 -0.46 -19.10
N GLU A 240 -7.89 0.00 -19.52
CA GLU A 240 -6.81 -0.87 -19.98
C GLU A 240 -6.31 -1.81 -18.85
N MET A 241 -6.14 -1.29 -17.64
CA MET A 241 -5.75 -2.11 -16.49
C MET A 241 -6.84 -3.10 -16.08
N LEU A 242 -8.11 -2.70 -16.14
CA LEU A 242 -9.24 -3.61 -15.91
C LEU A 242 -9.30 -4.70 -17.00
N GLU A 243 -8.99 -4.37 -18.24
CA GLU A 243 -8.90 -5.35 -19.34
C GLU A 243 -7.77 -6.36 -19.10
N LYS A 244 -6.58 -5.90 -18.67
CA LYS A 244 -5.48 -6.78 -18.23
C LYS A 244 -5.90 -7.65 -17.05
N GLY A 245 -6.58 -7.09 -16.07
CA GLY A 245 -7.17 -7.84 -14.95
C GLY A 245 -8.14 -8.92 -15.43
N ALA A 246 -8.99 -8.61 -16.42
CA ALA A 246 -9.95 -9.54 -16.99
C ALA A 246 -9.27 -10.67 -17.79
N VAL A 247 -8.13 -10.40 -18.43
CA VAL A 247 -7.28 -11.46 -19.02
C VAL A 247 -6.76 -12.40 -17.93
N LEU A 248 -6.18 -11.86 -16.85
CA LEU A 248 -5.67 -12.66 -15.72
C LEU A 248 -6.77 -13.53 -15.09
N MET A 249 -7.98 -13.00 -14.95
CA MET A 249 -9.14 -13.77 -14.49
C MET A 249 -9.48 -14.94 -15.40
N ARG A 250 -9.47 -14.73 -16.73
CA ARG A 250 -9.75 -15.79 -17.71
C ARG A 250 -8.68 -16.89 -17.69
N GLU A 251 -7.45 -16.53 -17.36
CA GLU A 251 -6.33 -17.47 -17.21
C GLU A 251 -6.29 -18.14 -15.83
N GLY A 252 -7.23 -17.86 -14.94
CA GLY A 252 -7.25 -18.40 -13.57
C GLY A 252 -6.21 -17.81 -12.62
N GLN A 253 -5.54 -16.71 -13.02
CA GLN A 253 -4.53 -16.01 -12.22
C GLN A 253 -5.17 -15.00 -11.27
N TYR A 254 -6.01 -15.50 -10.36
CA TYR A 254 -6.83 -14.64 -9.49
C TYR A 254 -6.02 -13.80 -8.51
N ASP A 255 -4.91 -14.31 -7.97
CA ASP A 255 -4.02 -13.54 -7.10
C ASP A 255 -3.42 -12.34 -7.84
N ALA A 256 -2.98 -12.54 -9.08
CA ALA A 256 -2.44 -11.46 -9.92
C ALA A 256 -3.52 -10.43 -10.29
N ALA A 257 -4.73 -10.89 -10.62
CA ALA A 257 -5.87 -10.00 -10.84
C ALA A 257 -6.22 -9.20 -9.57
N GLY A 258 -6.15 -9.82 -8.39
CA GLY A 258 -6.34 -9.18 -7.10
C GLY A 258 -5.34 -8.05 -6.85
N ILE A 259 -4.06 -8.25 -7.21
CA ILE A 259 -3.02 -7.22 -7.10
C ILE A 259 -3.32 -6.02 -8.01
N VAL A 260 -3.82 -6.26 -9.23
CA VAL A 260 -4.24 -5.18 -10.15
C VAL A 260 -5.38 -4.37 -9.52
N CYS A 261 -6.40 -5.05 -8.98
CA CYS A 261 -7.51 -4.38 -8.28
C CYS A 261 -7.04 -3.59 -7.07
N ALA A 262 -6.18 -4.16 -6.22
CA ALA A 262 -5.64 -3.48 -5.04
C ALA A 262 -4.85 -2.22 -5.43
N SER A 263 -4.03 -2.30 -6.49
CA SER A 263 -3.30 -1.15 -7.02
C SER A 263 -4.24 -0.06 -7.54
N LEU A 264 -5.34 -0.43 -8.21
CA LEU A 264 -6.34 0.51 -8.72
C LEU A 264 -7.18 1.12 -7.59
N LEU A 265 -7.55 0.36 -6.55
CA LEU A 265 -8.30 0.86 -5.39
C LEU A 265 -7.44 1.74 -4.49
N ALA A 266 -6.17 1.40 -4.26
CA ALA A 266 -5.24 2.26 -3.55
C ALA A 266 -4.98 3.58 -4.31
N SER A 267 -5.18 3.54 -5.63
CA SER A 267 -5.10 4.71 -6.50
C SER A 267 -6.40 5.53 -6.38
N ASP A 268 -7.56 4.95 -6.67
CA ASP A 268 -8.87 5.60 -6.55
C ASP A 268 -9.87 4.64 -5.88
N PRO A 269 -10.13 4.81 -4.57
CA PRO A 269 -11.05 3.95 -3.84
C PRO A 269 -12.51 4.14 -4.25
N ALA A 270 -12.86 5.31 -4.81
CA ALA A 270 -14.25 5.66 -5.11
C ALA A 270 -14.71 5.11 -6.48
N ASP A 271 -13.78 4.77 -7.39
CA ASP A 271 -14.12 4.28 -8.74
C ASP A 271 -15.01 3.03 -8.65
N ARG A 272 -16.26 3.21 -9.08
CA ARG A 272 -17.30 2.18 -9.03
C ARG A 272 -16.91 0.96 -9.88
N ARG A 273 -16.27 1.16 -11.03
CA ARG A 273 -15.90 0.08 -11.96
C ARG A 273 -14.86 -0.82 -11.34
N VAL A 274 -13.86 -0.22 -10.69
CA VAL A 274 -12.80 -0.94 -9.99
C VAL A 274 -13.38 -1.74 -8.82
N ARG A 275 -14.29 -1.15 -8.03
CA ARG A 275 -14.96 -1.87 -6.93
C ARG A 275 -15.82 -3.03 -7.41
N GLU A 276 -16.59 -2.84 -8.48
CA GLU A 276 -17.39 -3.90 -9.09
C GLU A 276 -16.49 -5.03 -9.62
N PHE A 277 -15.39 -4.68 -10.29
CA PHE A 277 -14.42 -5.65 -10.78
C PHE A 277 -13.69 -6.39 -9.63
N ALA A 278 -13.29 -5.70 -8.57
CA ALA A 278 -12.67 -6.32 -7.40
C ALA A 278 -13.60 -7.33 -6.71
N ARG A 279 -14.90 -7.00 -6.58
CA ARG A 279 -15.92 -7.94 -6.09
C ARG A 279 -16.06 -9.16 -6.99
N LEU A 280 -16.01 -8.97 -8.31
CA LEU A 280 -16.06 -10.07 -9.27
C LEU A 280 -14.83 -10.98 -9.14
N VAL A 281 -13.61 -10.40 -9.11
CA VAL A 281 -12.36 -11.15 -8.90
C VAL A 281 -12.43 -11.98 -7.63
N GLN A 282 -12.85 -11.38 -6.51
CA GLN A 282 -12.97 -12.08 -5.24
C GLN A 282 -13.96 -13.24 -5.32
N ARG A 283 -15.14 -13.04 -5.93
CA ARG A 283 -16.16 -14.09 -6.07
C ARG A 283 -15.66 -15.26 -6.90
N GLU A 284 -15.04 -14.99 -8.05
CA GLU A 284 -14.53 -16.04 -8.94
C GLU A 284 -13.33 -16.77 -8.31
N HIS A 285 -12.48 -16.07 -7.55
CA HIS A 285 -11.38 -16.70 -6.83
C HIS A 285 -11.89 -17.65 -5.74
N VAL A 286 -12.88 -17.23 -4.95
CA VAL A 286 -13.53 -18.10 -3.96
C VAL A 286 -14.15 -19.32 -4.63
N ALA A 287 -14.84 -19.14 -5.76
CA ALA A 287 -15.43 -20.25 -6.52
C ALA A 287 -14.37 -21.24 -7.02
N ALA A 288 -13.23 -20.74 -7.54
CA ALA A 288 -12.12 -21.58 -7.97
C ALA A 288 -11.49 -22.36 -6.80
N LEU A 289 -11.30 -21.70 -5.65
CA LEU A 289 -10.77 -22.36 -4.45
C LEU A 289 -11.72 -23.44 -3.92
N TYR A 290 -13.03 -23.24 -3.98
CA TYR A 290 -14.01 -24.28 -3.62
C TYR A 290 -14.07 -25.43 -4.62
N ALA A 291 -13.65 -25.25 -5.88
CA ALA A 291 -13.51 -26.36 -6.81
C ALA A 291 -12.39 -27.31 -6.37
N ASP A 292 -11.28 -26.76 -5.84
CA ASP A 292 -10.14 -27.52 -5.32
C ASP A 292 -10.34 -28.01 -3.89
N LEU A 293 -11.08 -27.25 -3.08
CA LEU A 293 -11.40 -27.51 -1.67
C LEU A 293 -12.93 -27.52 -1.48
N PRO A 294 -13.63 -28.59 -1.88
CA PRO A 294 -15.08 -28.64 -1.78
C PRO A 294 -15.57 -28.39 -0.35
N PRO A 295 -16.68 -27.64 -0.16
CA PRO A 295 -17.16 -27.23 1.17
C PRO A 295 -17.34 -28.37 2.18
N LEU A 296 -17.72 -29.56 1.70
CA LEU A 296 -18.02 -30.74 2.51
C LEU A 296 -16.79 -31.61 2.82
N VAL A 297 -15.63 -31.32 2.22
CA VAL A 297 -14.41 -32.10 2.48
C VAL A 297 -13.89 -31.78 3.87
N VAL A 298 -13.44 -32.81 4.59
CA VAL A 298 -12.84 -32.70 5.91
C VAL A 298 -11.31 -32.70 5.75
N PRO A 299 -10.64 -31.55 5.94
CA PRO A 299 -9.19 -31.48 5.94
C PRO A 299 -8.61 -32.05 7.24
N GLN A 300 -7.55 -32.83 7.11
CA GLN A 300 -6.75 -33.37 8.21
C GLN A 300 -5.33 -32.83 8.13
N LEU A 301 -4.85 -32.24 9.22
CA LEU A 301 -3.49 -31.71 9.28
C LEU A 301 -2.48 -32.86 9.44
N ILE A 302 -1.52 -32.94 8.53
CA ILE A 302 -0.39 -33.86 8.63
C ILE A 302 0.63 -33.22 9.57
N GLN A 303 0.97 -33.90 10.68
CA GLN A 303 1.91 -33.36 11.64
C GLN A 303 3.34 -33.28 11.08
N ALA A 304 3.74 -32.09 10.66
CA ALA A 304 5.11 -31.74 10.29
C ALA A 304 5.57 -30.51 11.10
N PRO A 305 6.12 -30.71 12.31
CA PRO A 305 6.45 -29.62 13.24
C PRO A 305 7.38 -28.56 12.65
N HIS A 306 8.31 -28.96 11.79
CA HIS A 306 9.28 -28.09 11.12
C HIS A 306 8.62 -27.19 10.05
N ALA A 307 7.57 -27.67 9.37
CA ALA A 307 6.87 -26.91 8.35
C ALA A 307 5.89 -25.88 8.95
N MET A 308 5.34 -26.19 10.14
CA MET A 308 4.45 -25.29 10.88
C MET A 308 5.14 -24.01 11.39
N VAL A 309 6.45 -24.06 11.62
CA VAL A 309 7.24 -22.89 12.05
C VAL A 309 7.41 -21.86 10.92
N MET A 310 7.33 -22.29 9.67
CA MET A 310 7.46 -21.42 8.48
C MET A 310 6.18 -20.65 8.14
N LEU A 311 5.08 -20.93 8.83
CA LEU A 311 3.78 -20.28 8.62
C LEU A 311 3.69 -18.96 9.39
N LYS A 312 3.04 -17.96 8.77
CA LYS A 312 2.73 -16.70 9.43
C LYS A 312 1.84 -16.92 10.67
N PRO A 313 1.83 -16.01 11.65
CA PRO A 313 0.97 -16.14 12.84
C PRO A 313 -0.51 -16.39 12.49
N GLU A 314 -1.05 -15.68 11.50
CA GLU A 314 -2.43 -15.84 11.02
C GLU A 314 -2.68 -17.20 10.39
N GLU A 315 -1.74 -17.67 9.55
CA GLU A 315 -1.81 -18.99 8.92
C GLU A 315 -1.77 -20.12 9.97
N ARG A 316 -1.00 -19.93 11.05
CA ARG A 316 -0.94 -20.87 12.18
C ARG A 316 -2.26 -20.93 12.95
N GLN A 317 -2.95 -19.81 13.11
CA GLN A 317 -4.27 -19.80 13.75
C GLN A 317 -5.28 -20.62 12.95
N ILE A 318 -5.32 -20.42 11.64
CA ILE A 318 -6.22 -21.17 10.74
C ILE A 318 -5.86 -22.65 10.71
N ALA A 319 -4.56 -22.99 10.63
CA ALA A 319 -4.09 -24.37 10.71
C ALA A 319 -4.45 -25.03 12.05
N GLY A 320 -4.45 -24.26 13.15
CA GLY A 320 -4.86 -24.72 14.48
C GLY A 320 -6.36 -25.06 14.60
N LEU A 321 -7.20 -24.55 13.69
CA LEU A 321 -8.64 -24.90 13.63
C LEU A 321 -8.87 -26.25 12.95
N VAL A 322 -7.89 -26.78 12.19
CA VAL A 322 -8.01 -28.04 11.46
C VAL A 322 -7.98 -29.21 12.45
N SER A 323 -9.15 -29.59 12.93
CA SER A 323 -9.38 -30.66 13.91
C SER A 323 -9.47 -32.06 13.30
N GLY A 324 -9.59 -32.16 11.97
CA GLY A 324 -9.83 -33.40 11.25
C GLY A 324 -11.28 -33.92 11.31
N THR A 325 -12.20 -33.15 11.91
CA THR A 325 -13.64 -33.45 11.96
C THR A 325 -14.51 -32.38 11.32
N TRP A 326 -14.01 -31.14 11.20
CA TRP A 326 -14.73 -30.04 10.58
C TRP A 326 -14.51 -30.02 9.09
N ASP A 327 -15.58 -29.81 8.33
CA ASP A 327 -15.49 -29.61 6.89
C ASP A 327 -14.97 -28.20 6.55
N VAL A 328 -14.57 -27.99 5.30
CA VAL A 328 -14.06 -26.69 4.80
C VAL A 328 -15.05 -25.55 5.10
N SER A 329 -16.35 -25.77 4.95
CA SER A 329 -17.37 -24.73 5.20
C SER A 329 -17.42 -24.32 6.67
N THR A 330 -17.30 -25.28 7.58
CA THR A 330 -17.28 -25.08 9.02
C THR A 330 -16.00 -24.34 9.43
N LEU A 331 -14.87 -24.67 8.81
CA LEU A 331 -13.60 -23.97 9.04
C LEU A 331 -13.64 -22.52 8.57
N VAL A 332 -14.25 -22.26 7.41
CA VAL A 332 -14.47 -20.89 6.92
C VAL A 332 -15.32 -20.08 7.90
N LEU A 333 -16.37 -20.68 8.46
CA LEU A 333 -17.23 -20.01 9.45
C LEU A 333 -16.56 -19.80 10.82
N ALA A 334 -15.69 -20.72 11.23
CA ALA A 334 -14.99 -20.65 12.52
C ALA A 334 -13.72 -19.79 12.48
N SER A 335 -13.22 -19.46 11.29
CA SER A 335 -12.00 -18.69 11.10
C SER A 335 -12.18 -17.21 11.47
N PRO A 336 -11.21 -16.59 12.16
CA PRO A 336 -11.22 -15.15 12.39
C PRO A 336 -10.91 -14.34 11.11
N ALA A 337 -10.36 -14.99 10.08
CA ALA A 337 -10.05 -14.36 8.80
C ALA A 337 -11.24 -14.40 7.85
N ARG A 338 -11.22 -13.56 6.82
CA ARG A 338 -12.24 -13.58 5.75
C ARG A 338 -12.20 -14.92 5.01
N GLU A 339 -13.33 -15.28 4.40
CA GLU A 339 -13.49 -16.53 3.64
C GLU A 339 -12.37 -16.78 2.63
N LEU A 340 -12.06 -15.78 1.80
CA LEU A 340 -10.99 -15.89 0.79
C LEU A 340 -9.63 -16.20 1.42
N GLU A 341 -9.25 -15.50 2.49
CA GLU A 341 -7.95 -15.71 3.15
C GLU A 341 -7.88 -17.07 3.84
N THR A 342 -9.00 -17.54 4.39
CA THR A 342 -9.12 -18.87 4.97
C THR A 342 -8.91 -19.95 3.91
N LEU A 343 -9.61 -19.85 2.77
CA LEU A 343 -9.47 -20.79 1.66
C LEU A 343 -8.07 -20.76 1.04
N LYS A 344 -7.47 -19.57 0.86
CA LYS A 344 -6.09 -19.43 0.38
C LYS A 344 -5.09 -20.12 1.30
N THR A 345 -5.28 -19.97 2.61
CA THR A 345 -4.44 -20.63 3.62
C THR A 345 -4.59 -22.15 3.54
N LEU A 346 -5.82 -22.68 3.50
CA LEU A 346 -6.06 -24.11 3.34
C LEU A 346 -5.47 -24.67 2.03
N ALA A 347 -5.61 -23.94 0.92
CA ALA A 347 -5.07 -24.32 -0.38
C ALA A 347 -3.54 -24.30 -0.38
N LYS A 348 -2.93 -23.34 0.31
CA LYS A 348 -1.47 -23.30 0.54
C LYS A 348 -1.01 -24.52 1.34
N LEU A 349 -1.68 -24.86 2.45
CA LEU A 349 -1.36 -26.03 3.26
C LEU A 349 -1.49 -27.34 2.47
N HIS A 350 -2.54 -27.46 1.64
CA HIS A 350 -2.73 -28.60 0.74
C HIS A 350 -1.59 -28.73 -0.28
N ARG A 351 -1.21 -27.61 -0.95
CA ARG A 351 -0.08 -27.60 -1.89
C ARG A 351 1.27 -27.92 -1.24
N MET A 352 1.44 -27.55 0.03
CA MET A 352 2.64 -27.88 0.82
C MET A 352 2.65 -29.33 1.32
N GLY A 353 1.60 -30.12 1.06
CA GLY A 353 1.47 -31.49 1.55
C GLY A 353 1.24 -31.58 3.06
N LEU A 354 0.78 -30.50 3.70
CA LEU A 354 0.51 -30.45 5.14
C LEU A 354 -0.94 -30.77 5.48
N LEU A 355 -1.78 -30.94 4.47
CA LEU A 355 -3.21 -31.09 4.64
C LEU A 355 -3.70 -32.21 3.72
N GLN A 356 -4.38 -33.19 4.30
CA GLN A 356 -4.98 -34.30 3.59
C GLN A 356 -6.49 -34.10 3.52
N LEU A 357 -7.04 -34.18 2.31
CA LEU A 357 -8.47 -33.99 2.07
C LEU A 357 -9.17 -35.35 2.14
N THR A 358 -10.15 -35.46 3.04
CA THR A 358 -10.98 -36.67 3.17
C THR A 358 -12.45 -36.33 2.92
N LEU A 359 -13.14 -37.17 2.15
CA LEU A 359 -14.59 -37.05 2.03
C LEU A 359 -15.25 -37.55 3.33
N PRO A 360 -16.33 -36.90 3.79
CA PRO A 360 -17.06 -37.36 4.95
C PRO A 360 -17.60 -38.76 4.68
N ARG A 361 -17.44 -39.66 5.65
CA ARG A 361 -17.96 -41.04 5.59
C ARG A 361 -19.46 -41.09 5.78
#